data_AF-A0A7J8IVN0-F1
#
_entry.id   AF-A0A7J8IVN0-F1
#
_cell.length_a   1.000
_cell.length_b   1.000
_cell.length_c   1.000
_cell.angle_alpha   90.00
_cell.angle_beta   90.00
_cell.angle_gamma   90.00
#
_symmetry.space_group_name_H-M   'P 1'
#
loop_
_entity.id
_entity.type
_entity.pdbx_description
1 polymer ?
#
loop_
_entity_poly.entity_id
_entity_poly.type
_entity_poly.pdbx_seq_one_letter_code
_entity_poly.pdbx_strand_id
1 'polypeptide(L)'
;MTANESSIITRLFEGQLNYSIMCLKCENCTYKNEVFTILSLPIPSEYECSLQDCLQCFFQQDTLTWNNQIYCSFCETKQETAVRASISKAPKIMIFHLKRFDILGTTKRKLRTDIHYPLTNLDLTPYICPIFRKHPKYNLCAVVNHFGDLDGGHYTAFCKNSVTQTWFSFDDTRVSEIPETSVQTATAYLLFYSCQPFSIPIQKCKS
;
A
#
# COMPACT_ATOMS: atom_id res chain seq x y z
N MET A 1 16.09 16.94 21.61
CA MET A 1 16.37 17.22 20.18
C MET A 1 17.23 16.09 19.65
N THR A 2 16.63 14.99 19.23
CA THR A 2 17.38 13.87 18.62
C THR A 2 17.37 14.08 17.11
N ALA A 3 18.55 14.22 16.52
CA ALA A 3 18.72 14.28 15.08
C ALA A 3 18.13 12.99 14.49
N ASN A 4 17.06 13.15 13.69
CA ASN A 4 16.39 12.05 13.03
C ASN A 4 17.37 11.50 11.97
N GLU A 5 17.99 10.34 12.22
CA GLU A 5 18.90 9.71 11.26
C GLU A 5 18.12 9.30 10.01
N SER A 6 18.01 10.21 9.05
CA SER A 6 17.28 9.98 7.82
C SER A 6 18.09 9.10 6.89
N SER A 7 17.83 7.80 6.89
CA SER A 7 18.36 6.88 5.88
C SER A 7 17.69 7.10 4.52
N ILE A 8 18.29 6.60 3.44
CA ILE A 8 17.65 6.62 2.12
C ILE A 8 16.30 5.88 2.14
N ILE A 9 16.15 4.84 2.97
CA ILE A 9 14.92 4.07 3.11
C ILE A 9 13.82 4.94 3.73
N THR A 10 14.12 5.61 4.84
CA THR A 10 13.16 6.53 5.50
C THR A 10 12.76 7.71 4.60
N ARG A 11 13.66 8.15 3.72
CA ARG A 11 13.39 9.24 2.79
C ARG A 11 12.53 8.84 1.59
N LEU A 12 12.62 7.58 1.15
CA LEU A 12 11.95 7.11 -0.06
C LEU A 12 10.64 6.38 0.24
N PHE A 13 10.64 5.45 1.19
CA PHE A 13 9.56 4.48 1.39
C PHE A 13 8.68 4.76 2.61
N GLU A 14 9.13 5.60 3.53
CA GLU A 14 8.41 5.83 4.78
C GLU A 14 7.26 6.83 4.63
N GLY A 15 6.05 6.33 4.85
CA GLY A 15 4.84 7.12 5.04
C GLY A 15 4.40 7.13 6.51
N GLN A 16 3.36 7.93 6.79
CA GLN A 16 2.68 7.93 8.09
C GLN A 16 1.17 7.87 7.89
N LEU A 17 0.53 7.02 8.69
CA LEU A 17 -0.91 6.97 8.88
C LEU A 17 -1.26 7.76 10.15
N ASN A 18 -2.40 8.43 10.11
CA ASN A 18 -3.09 8.99 11.25
C ASN A 18 -4.41 8.23 11.45
N TYR A 19 -4.56 7.62 12.61
CA TYR A 19 -5.76 6.94 13.04
C TYR A 19 -6.57 7.86 13.94
N SER A 20 -7.79 8.19 13.53
CA SER A 20 -8.79 8.81 14.41
C SER A 20 -9.57 7.71 15.12
N ILE A 21 -9.55 7.74 16.45
CA ILE A 21 -10.18 6.76 17.34
C ILE A 21 -11.23 7.51 18.16
N MET A 22 -12.50 7.36 17.78
CA MET A 22 -13.64 8.08 18.34
C MET A 22 -14.50 7.15 19.17
N CYS A 23 -14.68 7.48 20.45
CA CYS A 23 -15.64 6.78 21.30
C CYS A 23 -17.07 7.10 20.84
N LEU A 24 -17.88 6.09 20.53
CA LEU A 24 -19.24 6.29 20.02
C LEU A 24 -20.26 6.70 21.10
N LYS A 25 -19.88 6.64 22.38
CA LYS A 25 -20.74 7.05 23.50
C LYS A 25 -20.59 8.52 23.89
N CYS A 26 -19.36 9.02 23.96
CA CYS A 26 -19.06 10.39 24.42
C CYS A 26 -18.44 11.27 23.34
N GLU A 27 -18.25 10.73 22.13
CA GLU A 27 -17.68 11.41 20.96
C GLU A 27 -16.25 11.92 21.12
N ASN A 28 -15.60 11.63 22.26
CA ASN A 28 -14.21 11.98 22.47
C ASN A 28 -13.30 11.27 21.45
N CYS A 29 -12.47 12.06 20.78
CA CYS A 29 -11.55 11.59 19.76
C CYS A 29 -10.11 11.58 20.27
N THR A 30 -9.40 10.50 19.97
CA THR A 30 -7.95 10.40 20.13
C THR A 30 -7.30 10.14 18.79
N TYR A 31 -6.05 10.58 18.62
CA TYR A 31 -5.32 10.43 17.37
C TYR A 31 -4.02 9.67 17.61
N LYS A 32 -3.76 8.66 16.79
CA LYS A 32 -2.52 7.88 16.83
C LYS A 32 -1.83 7.97 15.47
N ASN A 33 -0.54 8.31 15.47
CA ASN A 33 0.28 8.23 14.27
C ASN A 33 1.04 6.91 14.21
N GLU A 34 1.14 6.33 13.03
CA GLU A 34 1.87 5.10 12.79
C GLU A 34 2.70 5.21 11.51
N VAL A 35 3.96 4.77 11.57
CA VAL A 35 4.87 4.77 10.43
C VAL A 35 4.66 3.50 9.62
N PHE A 36 4.69 3.61 8.29
CA PHE A 36 4.64 2.45 7.40
C PHE A 36 5.64 2.58 6.25
N THR A 37 6.06 1.44 5.71
CA THR A 37 6.83 1.33 4.45
C THR A 37 6.05 0.60 3.35
N ILE A 38 5.08 -0.23 3.74
CA ILE A 38 4.23 -1.02 2.87
C ILE A 38 2.80 -0.96 3.41
N LEU A 39 1.83 -0.72 2.53
CA LEU A 39 0.40 -0.85 2.86
C LEU A 39 -0.11 -2.21 2.39
N SER A 40 -0.52 -3.04 3.35
CA SER A 40 -1.09 -4.36 3.06
C SER A 40 -2.61 -4.25 2.92
N LEU A 41 -3.09 -4.21 1.68
CA LEU A 41 -4.48 -3.95 1.35
C LEU A 41 -5.32 -5.24 1.38
N PRO A 42 -6.50 -5.21 2.01
CA PRO A 42 -7.50 -6.26 1.86
C PRO A 42 -8.03 -6.29 0.43
N ILE A 43 -8.53 -7.45 0.00
CA ILE A 43 -9.14 -7.64 -1.30
C ILE A 43 -10.64 -7.88 -1.07
N PRO A 44 -11.52 -6.93 -1.41
CA PRO A 44 -12.93 -6.97 -1.02
C PRO A 44 -13.80 -7.89 -1.89
N SER A 45 -13.25 -8.47 -2.97
CA SER A 45 -13.98 -9.28 -3.95
C SER A 45 -13.24 -10.60 -4.21
N GLU A 46 -14.01 -11.68 -4.44
CA GLU A 46 -13.45 -12.98 -4.80
C GLU A 46 -13.08 -13.09 -6.30
N TYR A 47 -13.72 -12.30 -7.16
CA TYR A 47 -13.60 -12.42 -8.62
C TYR A 47 -12.80 -11.27 -9.23
N GLU A 48 -13.32 -10.04 -9.14
CA GLU A 48 -12.69 -8.85 -9.70
C GLU A 48 -12.89 -7.63 -8.79
N CYS A 49 -11.90 -6.75 -8.72
CA CYS A 49 -12.03 -5.41 -8.14
C CYS A 49 -10.93 -4.48 -8.66
N SER A 50 -11.00 -3.19 -8.30
CA SER A 50 -9.92 -2.24 -8.56
C SER A 50 -8.99 -2.07 -7.36
N LEU A 51 -7.80 -1.53 -7.59
CA LEU A 51 -6.91 -1.09 -6.51
C LEU A 51 -7.59 -0.03 -5.63
N GLN A 52 -8.44 0.81 -6.22
CA GLN A 52 -9.25 1.80 -5.52
C GLN A 52 -10.23 1.16 -4.55
N ASP A 53 -10.86 0.03 -4.91
CA ASP A 53 -11.73 -0.72 -4.00
C ASP A 53 -10.95 -1.27 -2.80
N CYS A 54 -9.75 -1.81 -3.05
CA CYS A 54 -8.85 -2.27 -1.99
C CYS A 54 -8.42 -1.14 -1.05
N LEU A 55 -8.10 0.03 -1.60
CA LEU A 55 -7.77 1.24 -0.83
C LEU A 55 -8.98 1.75 -0.05
N GLN A 56 -10.16 1.80 -0.67
CA GLN A 56 -11.39 2.20 -0.01
C GLN A 56 -11.70 1.27 1.15
N CYS A 57 -11.57 -0.04 0.97
CA CYS A 57 -11.75 -1.02 2.05
C CYS A 57 -10.73 -0.81 3.18
N PHE A 58 -9.46 -0.51 2.87
CA PHE A 58 -8.43 -0.22 3.89
C PHE A 58 -8.70 1.07 4.68
N PHE A 59 -9.18 2.13 4.02
CA PHE A 59 -9.41 3.45 4.62
C PHE A 59 -10.85 3.66 5.10
N GLN A 60 -11.70 2.65 4.96
CA GLN A 60 -13.05 2.66 5.49
C GLN A 60 -13.00 2.78 7.01
N GLN A 61 -13.99 3.46 7.58
CA GLN A 61 -14.14 3.50 9.02
C GLN A 61 -14.60 2.13 9.51
N ASP A 62 -13.84 1.56 10.42
CA ASP A 62 -14.20 0.35 11.14
C ASP A 62 -14.82 0.70 12.50
N THR A 63 -15.80 -0.08 12.93
CA THR A 63 -16.37 0.03 14.28
C THR A 63 -15.95 -1.17 15.10
N LEU A 64 -15.19 -0.92 16.16
CA LEU A 64 -14.76 -1.94 17.10
C LEU A 64 -15.86 -2.20 18.13
N THR A 65 -16.52 -3.35 17.97
CA THR A 65 -17.65 -3.80 18.80
C THR A 65 -17.29 -5.06 19.59
N TRP A 66 -18.18 -5.43 20.53
CA TRP A 66 -18.07 -6.68 21.31
C TRP A 66 -16.71 -6.86 21.99
N ASN A 67 -15.99 -7.92 21.64
CA ASN A 67 -14.69 -8.28 22.23
C ASN A 67 -13.57 -7.30 21.88
N ASN A 68 -13.75 -6.46 20.84
CA ASN A 68 -12.75 -5.52 20.35
C ASN A 68 -12.92 -4.10 20.89
N GLN A 69 -13.87 -3.86 21.81
CA GLN A 69 -14.11 -2.54 22.39
C GLN A 69 -12.86 -1.96 23.07
N ILE A 70 -12.66 -0.65 22.90
CA ILE A 70 -11.54 0.09 23.49
C ILE A 70 -12.00 0.75 24.79
N TYR A 71 -11.10 0.80 25.79
CA TYR A 71 -11.33 1.54 27.02
C TYR A 71 -11.33 3.05 26.77
N CYS A 72 -12.43 3.72 27.08
CA CYS A 72 -12.53 5.17 26.99
C CYS A 72 -12.20 5.78 28.35
N SER A 73 -11.17 6.64 28.43
CA SER A 73 -10.77 7.32 29.67
C SER A 73 -11.83 8.30 30.20
N PHE A 74 -12.73 8.80 29.34
CA PHE A 74 -13.80 9.72 29.73
C PHE A 74 -15.06 8.99 30.22
N CYS A 75 -15.34 7.79 29.70
CA CYS A 75 -16.46 6.96 30.15
C CYS A 75 -16.06 5.95 31.23
N GLU A 76 -14.77 5.87 31.53
CA GLU A 76 -14.12 4.93 32.45
C GLU A 76 -14.48 3.46 32.21
N THR A 77 -14.86 3.11 30.98
CA THR A 77 -15.40 1.79 30.60
C THR A 77 -15.05 1.45 29.15
N LYS A 78 -15.15 0.17 28.78
CA LYS A 78 -15.04 -0.26 27.38
C LYS A 78 -16.24 0.24 26.59
N GLN A 79 -15.98 0.84 25.44
CA GLN A 79 -17.00 1.42 24.58
C GLN A 79 -16.78 1.00 23.13
N GLU A 80 -17.88 0.98 22.38
CA GLU A 80 -17.79 0.90 20.92
C GLU A 80 -17.04 2.11 20.39
N THR A 81 -16.12 1.85 19.47
CA THR A 81 -15.16 2.85 19.03
C THR A 81 -15.06 2.81 17.52
N ALA A 82 -15.28 3.96 16.88
CA ALA A 82 -15.00 4.13 15.46
C ALA A 82 -13.51 4.41 15.25
N VAL A 83 -12.89 3.67 14.35
CA VAL A 83 -11.49 3.83 13.97
C VAL A 83 -11.43 4.09 12.48
N ARG A 84 -10.71 5.14 12.09
CA ARG A 84 -10.50 5.47 10.68
C ARG A 84 -9.05 5.84 10.44
N ALA A 85 -8.44 5.24 9.44
CA ALA A 85 -7.10 5.59 8.99
C ALA A 85 -7.14 6.71 7.93
N SER A 86 -6.06 7.48 7.86
CA SER A 86 -5.79 8.42 6.78
C SER A 86 -4.28 8.61 6.63
N ILE A 87 -3.80 8.98 5.44
CA ILE A 87 -2.38 9.20 5.18
C ILE A 87 -2.03 10.63 5.59
N SER A 88 -1.21 10.79 6.63
CA SER A 88 -0.69 12.09 7.07
C SER A 88 0.61 12.48 6.36
N LYS A 89 1.43 11.49 5.98
CA LYS A 89 2.63 11.65 5.15
C LYS A 89 2.67 10.55 4.09
N ALA A 90 2.57 10.93 2.82
CA ALA A 90 2.74 9.97 1.73
C ALA A 90 4.24 9.80 1.37
N PRO A 91 4.74 8.57 1.22
CA PRO A 91 6.13 8.31 0.83
C PRO A 91 6.40 8.70 -0.63
N LYS A 92 7.67 8.77 -1.03
CA LYS A 92 7.99 9.02 -2.45
C LYS A 92 7.71 7.79 -3.32
N ILE A 93 7.99 6.62 -2.76
CA ILE A 93 7.70 5.31 -3.35
C ILE A 93 6.69 4.63 -2.43
N MET A 94 5.50 4.41 -2.96
CA MET A 94 4.42 3.70 -2.29
C MET A 94 4.45 2.23 -2.70
N ILE A 95 4.43 1.32 -1.72
CA ILE A 95 4.36 -0.11 -1.94
C ILE A 95 3.01 -0.61 -1.44
N PHE A 96 2.23 -1.20 -2.33
CA PHE A 96 1.00 -1.89 -1.99
C PHE A 96 1.21 -3.40 -2.03
N HIS A 97 0.97 -4.06 -0.90
CA HIS A 97 0.88 -5.51 -0.83
C HIS A 97 -0.58 -5.92 -0.93
N LEU A 98 -0.92 -6.74 -1.91
CA LEU A 98 -2.26 -7.30 -2.07
C LEU A 98 -2.35 -8.55 -1.20
N LYS A 99 -3.18 -8.53 -0.15
CA LYS A 99 -3.34 -9.64 0.82
C LYS A 99 -4.04 -10.84 0.19
N ARG A 100 -3.35 -11.54 -0.72
CA ARG A 100 -3.89 -12.69 -1.44
C ARG A 100 -3.93 -13.96 -0.61
N PHE A 101 -3.14 -14.06 0.45
CA PHE A 101 -3.04 -15.30 1.21
C PHE A 101 -3.89 -15.23 2.47
N ASP A 102 -4.62 -16.31 2.69
CA ASP A 102 -5.51 -16.49 3.83
C ASP A 102 -5.29 -17.89 4.43
N ILE A 103 -5.33 -17.99 5.75
CA ILE A 103 -5.15 -19.23 6.50
C ILE A 103 -6.34 -19.36 7.45
N LEU A 104 -7.27 -20.25 7.10
CA LEU A 104 -8.47 -20.55 7.89
C LEU A 104 -8.32 -21.95 8.49
N GLY A 105 -7.89 -22.01 9.75
CA GLY A 105 -7.56 -23.27 10.43
C GLY A 105 -6.39 -23.96 9.74
N THR A 106 -6.63 -25.15 9.18
CA THR A 106 -5.62 -25.90 8.40
C THR A 106 -5.65 -25.57 6.91
N THR A 107 -6.68 -24.87 6.43
CA THR A 107 -6.87 -24.58 5.00
C THR A 107 -6.13 -23.31 4.63
N LYS A 108 -5.15 -23.45 3.72
CA LYS A 108 -4.44 -22.34 3.10
C LYS A 108 -5.11 -22.01 1.77
N ARG A 109 -5.37 -20.73 1.52
CA ARG A 109 -5.99 -20.26 0.27
C ARG A 109 -5.21 -19.08 -0.29
N LYS A 110 -5.09 -19.04 -1.62
CA LYS A 110 -4.64 -17.88 -2.37
C LYS A 110 -5.80 -17.30 -3.18
N LEU A 111 -6.13 -16.04 -2.93
CA LEU A 111 -7.08 -15.24 -3.69
C LEU A 111 -6.50 -14.96 -5.08
N ARG A 112 -7.24 -15.44 -6.10
CA ARG A 112 -6.91 -15.26 -7.52
C ARG A 112 -7.71 -14.13 -8.15
N THR A 113 -8.31 -13.26 -7.34
CA THR A 113 -9.06 -12.07 -7.75
C THR A 113 -8.26 -11.27 -8.78
N ASP A 114 -8.91 -10.93 -9.88
CA ASP A 114 -8.34 -10.00 -10.85
C ASP A 114 -8.44 -8.57 -10.31
N ILE A 115 -7.30 -7.92 -10.12
CA ILE A 115 -7.23 -6.60 -9.49
C ILE A 115 -6.74 -5.62 -10.53
N HIS A 116 -7.62 -4.71 -10.96
CA HIS A 116 -7.26 -3.67 -11.90
C HIS A 116 -6.52 -2.52 -11.18
N TYR A 117 -5.27 -2.26 -11.54
CA TYR A 117 -4.45 -1.19 -10.93
C TYR A 117 -3.98 -0.17 -11.98
N PRO A 118 -4.13 1.15 -11.76
CA PRO A 118 -3.77 2.14 -12.78
C PRO A 118 -2.25 2.20 -12.99
N LEU A 119 -1.78 2.15 -14.23
CA LEU A 119 -0.34 2.27 -14.52
C LEU A 119 0.20 3.69 -14.32
N THR A 120 -0.67 4.69 -14.48
CA THR A 120 -0.32 6.10 -14.32
C THR A 120 -1.39 6.83 -13.52
N ASN A 121 -1.01 7.95 -12.90
CA ASN A 121 -1.92 8.86 -12.22
C ASN A 121 -2.82 8.20 -11.15
N LEU A 122 -2.29 7.25 -10.38
CA LEU A 122 -2.98 6.74 -9.19
C LEU A 122 -3.25 7.90 -8.24
N ASP A 123 -4.53 8.15 -7.95
CA ASP A 123 -4.98 9.19 -7.05
C ASP A 123 -5.16 8.66 -5.63
N LEU A 124 -4.35 9.19 -4.70
CA LEU A 124 -4.47 8.90 -3.27
C LEU A 124 -5.11 10.04 -2.50
N THR A 125 -5.55 11.10 -3.18
CA THR A 125 -6.18 12.28 -2.58
C THR A 125 -7.32 11.95 -1.63
N PRO A 126 -8.23 11.00 -1.93
CA PRO A 126 -9.33 10.66 -1.02
C PRO A 126 -8.88 10.14 0.35
N TYR A 127 -7.65 9.62 0.44
CA TYR A 127 -7.12 8.96 1.63
C TYR A 127 -6.10 9.82 2.38
N ILE A 128 -5.68 10.96 1.82
CA ILE A 128 -4.71 11.87 2.44
C ILE A 128 -5.44 12.89 3.32
N CYS A 129 -4.91 13.13 4.52
CA CYS A 129 -5.41 14.17 5.42
C CYS A 129 -5.48 15.53 4.70
N PRO A 130 -6.63 16.25 4.73
CA PRO A 130 -6.83 17.50 3.99
C PRO A 130 -5.89 18.66 4.34
N ILE A 131 -5.08 18.53 5.40
CA ILE A 131 -4.13 19.54 5.87
C ILE A 131 -2.80 19.44 5.07
N PHE A 132 -2.50 18.28 4.46
CA PHE A 132 -1.22 17.99 3.82
C PHE A 132 -1.32 17.94 2.27
N ARG A 133 -2.10 18.84 1.66
CA ARG A 133 -2.49 18.87 0.22
C ARG A 133 -1.36 19.13 -0.79
N LYS A 134 -0.24 18.43 -0.69
CA LYS A 134 0.51 18.08 -1.90
C LYS A 134 -0.06 16.74 -2.34
N HIS A 135 -0.62 16.71 -3.54
CA HIS A 135 -1.22 15.52 -4.14
C HIS A 135 -0.23 14.93 -5.15
N PRO A 136 0.76 14.14 -4.69
CA PRO A 136 1.62 13.42 -5.61
C PRO A 136 0.79 12.45 -6.43
N LYS A 137 0.82 12.61 -7.76
CA LYS A 137 0.33 11.58 -8.66
C LYS A 137 1.36 10.47 -8.69
N TYR A 138 0.90 9.23 -8.51
CA TYR A 138 1.79 8.08 -8.54
C TYR A 138 1.69 7.34 -9.87
N ASN A 139 2.83 6.91 -10.40
CA ASN A 139 2.92 6.06 -11.57
C ASN A 139 3.52 4.72 -11.16
N LEU A 140 2.97 3.63 -11.69
CA LEU A 140 3.47 2.28 -11.46
C LEU A 140 4.87 2.17 -12.09
N CYS A 141 5.84 1.69 -11.32
CA CYS A 141 7.21 1.48 -11.78
C CYS A 141 7.66 0.03 -11.71
N ALA A 142 7.06 -0.78 -10.83
CA ALA A 142 7.29 -2.22 -10.80
C ALA A 142 6.09 -3.00 -10.25
N VAL A 143 5.99 -4.26 -10.65
CA VAL A 143 5.04 -5.25 -10.16
C VAL A 143 5.82 -6.51 -9.79
N VAL A 144 5.61 -7.04 -8.60
CA VAL A 144 6.06 -8.39 -8.24
C VAL A 144 4.88 -9.31 -8.44
N ASN A 145 5.05 -10.31 -9.29
CA ASN A 145 4.04 -11.33 -9.55
C ASN A 145 4.34 -12.59 -8.75
N HIS A 146 3.30 -13.29 -8.32
CA HIS A 146 3.42 -14.60 -7.67
C HIS A 146 2.55 -15.64 -8.38
N PHE A 147 3.15 -16.75 -8.77
CA PHE A 147 2.50 -17.94 -9.33
C PHE A 147 2.52 -19.08 -8.30
N GLY A 148 1.58 -20.02 -8.38
CA GLY A 148 1.45 -21.09 -7.37
C GLY A 148 0.75 -20.63 -6.09
N ASP A 149 0.85 -21.45 -5.04
CA ASP A 149 0.11 -21.32 -3.79
C ASP A 149 1.06 -21.11 -2.59
N LEU A 150 0.56 -21.16 -1.35
CA LEU A 150 1.35 -20.80 -0.16
C LEU A 150 2.50 -21.78 0.14
N ASP A 151 2.36 -23.05 -0.26
CA ASP A 151 3.33 -24.12 0.00
C ASP A 151 4.38 -24.28 -1.11
N GLY A 152 4.26 -23.52 -2.19
CA GLY A 152 5.15 -23.57 -3.33
C GLY A 152 4.69 -22.65 -4.44
N GLY A 153 5.60 -21.82 -4.93
CA GLY A 153 5.30 -20.82 -5.94
C GLY A 153 6.54 -20.28 -6.62
N HIS A 154 6.31 -19.35 -7.55
CA HIS A 154 7.36 -18.71 -8.34
C HIS A 154 7.12 -17.20 -8.39
N TYR A 155 8.18 -16.42 -8.22
CA TYR A 155 8.11 -14.96 -8.26
C TYR A 155 8.80 -14.44 -9.51
N THR A 156 8.16 -13.48 -10.17
CA THR A 156 8.74 -12.73 -11.28
C THR A 156 8.50 -11.24 -11.05
N ALA A 157 9.18 -10.39 -11.81
CA ALA A 157 8.98 -8.95 -11.72
C ALA A 157 8.73 -8.32 -13.09
N PHE A 158 7.78 -7.40 -13.17
CA PHE A 158 7.67 -6.45 -14.28
C PHE A 158 8.22 -5.11 -13.81
N CYS A 159 9.17 -4.54 -14.53
CA CYS A 159 9.77 -3.25 -14.19
C CYS A 159 9.75 -2.32 -15.39
N LYS A 160 9.40 -1.05 -15.16
CA LYS A 160 9.48 0.00 -16.17
C LYS A 160 10.89 0.55 -16.22
N ASN A 161 11.54 0.44 -17.38
CA ASN A 161 12.83 1.07 -17.60
C ASN A 161 12.64 2.60 -17.66
N SER A 162 13.37 3.32 -16.81
CA SER A 162 13.22 4.77 -16.67
C SER A 162 13.76 5.56 -17.86
N VAL A 163 14.68 4.99 -18.64
CA VAL A 163 15.30 5.65 -19.79
C VAL A 163 14.48 5.41 -21.05
N THR A 164 14.15 4.16 -21.36
CA THR A 164 13.39 3.80 -22.57
C THR A 164 11.89 3.97 -22.39
N GLN A 165 11.40 4.09 -21.16
CA GLN A 165 9.97 4.08 -20.80
C GLN A 165 9.23 2.79 -21.22
N THR A 166 9.96 1.71 -21.51
CA THR A 166 9.42 0.39 -21.87
C THR A 166 9.39 -0.56 -20.67
N TRP A 167 8.50 -1.54 -20.71
CA TRP A 167 8.35 -2.54 -19.65
C TRP A 167 9.16 -3.80 -19.97
N PHE A 168 9.73 -4.38 -18.94
CA PHE A 168 10.49 -5.63 -19.03
C PHE A 168 9.97 -6.63 -18.00
N SER A 169 9.88 -7.90 -18.41
CA SER A 169 9.69 -9.04 -17.53
C SER A 169 11.04 -9.61 -17.12
N PHE A 170 11.21 -9.82 -15.82
CA PHE A 170 12.36 -10.45 -15.19
C PHE A 170 11.90 -11.74 -14.54
N ASP A 171 12.31 -12.86 -15.14
CA ASP A 171 12.00 -14.21 -14.71
C ASP A 171 13.32 -14.99 -14.55
N ASP A 172 13.85 -14.94 -13.33
CA ASP A 172 15.18 -15.39 -12.95
C ASP A 172 16.28 -14.82 -13.86
N THR A 173 16.89 -15.66 -14.69
CA THR A 173 17.96 -15.28 -15.63
C THR A 173 17.43 -14.74 -16.96
N ARG A 174 16.11 -14.83 -17.19
CA ARG A 174 15.47 -14.42 -18.43
C ARG A 174 14.90 -13.02 -18.29
N VAL A 175 15.32 -12.15 -19.20
CA VAL A 175 14.82 -10.78 -19.31
C VAL A 175 14.26 -10.57 -20.70
N SER A 176 13.02 -10.12 -20.80
CA SER A 176 12.37 -9.83 -22.08
C SER A 176 11.53 -8.57 -21.99
N GLU A 177 11.52 -7.78 -23.06
CA GLU A 177 10.61 -6.65 -23.19
C GLU A 177 9.16 -7.15 -23.28
N ILE A 178 8.23 -6.43 -22.66
CA ILE A 178 6.79 -6.73 -22.69
C ILE A 178 6.00 -5.45 -23.03
N PRO A 179 4.87 -5.57 -23.75
CA PRO A 179 4.01 -4.42 -24.01
C PRO A 179 3.31 -3.99 -22.71
N GLU A 180 2.95 -2.70 -22.63
CA GLU A 180 2.27 -2.14 -21.46
C GLU A 180 0.95 -2.87 -21.13
N THR A 181 0.26 -3.38 -22.15
CA THR A 181 -0.97 -4.16 -22.01
C THR A 181 -0.79 -5.48 -21.27
N SER A 182 0.42 -6.04 -21.22
CA SER A 182 0.74 -7.27 -20.48
C SER A 182 1.12 -7.03 -19.02
N VAL A 183 1.27 -5.76 -18.60
CA VAL A 183 1.64 -5.43 -17.23
C VAL A 183 0.50 -5.76 -16.27
N GLN A 184 -0.76 -5.59 -16.69
CA GLN A 184 -1.94 -6.01 -15.94
C GLN A 184 -2.00 -7.53 -15.82
N THR A 185 -2.05 -8.04 -14.60
CA THR A 185 -2.11 -9.47 -14.34
C THR A 185 -2.75 -9.77 -12.98
N ALA A 186 -3.59 -10.81 -12.94
CA ALA A 186 -4.16 -11.36 -11.72
C ALA A 186 -3.10 -11.97 -10.77
N THR A 187 -1.87 -12.19 -11.24
CA THR A 187 -0.76 -12.69 -10.42
C THR A 187 0.00 -11.60 -9.68
N ALA A 188 -0.32 -10.31 -9.92
CA ALA A 188 0.29 -9.19 -9.22
C ALA A 188 0.12 -9.33 -7.71
N TYR A 189 1.21 -9.24 -6.96
CA TYR A 189 1.28 -9.45 -5.52
C TYR A 189 1.77 -8.20 -4.77
N LEU A 190 2.83 -7.57 -5.27
CA LEU A 190 3.28 -6.24 -4.80
C LEU A 190 3.24 -5.24 -5.97
N LEU A 191 2.73 -4.04 -5.69
CA LEU A 191 2.71 -2.93 -6.64
C LEU A 191 3.60 -1.80 -6.12
N PHE A 192 4.55 -1.35 -6.93
CA PHE A 192 5.46 -0.25 -6.62
C PHE A 192 5.08 0.96 -7.45
N TYR A 193 4.77 2.05 -6.73
CA TYR A 193 4.31 3.30 -7.29
C TYR A 193 5.27 4.43 -6.89
N SER A 194 5.72 5.23 -7.86
CA SER A 194 6.56 6.40 -7.59
C SER A 194 5.84 7.69 -7.94
N CYS A 195 5.93 8.69 -7.06
CA CYS A 195 5.49 10.04 -7.38
C CYS A 195 6.60 10.93 -7.95
N GLN A 196 7.81 10.40 -8.05
CA GLN A 196 8.95 11.08 -8.65
C GLN A 196 9.38 10.35 -9.93
N PRO A 197 9.76 11.07 -11.00
CA PRO A 197 10.45 10.44 -12.11
C PRO A 197 11.78 9.87 -11.60
N PHE A 198 12.15 8.69 -12.08
CA PHE A 198 13.46 8.15 -11.78
C PHE A 198 14.52 9.09 -12.38
N SER A 199 15.45 9.52 -11.54
CA SER A 199 16.57 10.36 -11.95
C SER A 199 17.84 9.53 -11.87
N ILE A 200 18.62 9.49 -12.96
CA ILE A 200 19.93 8.84 -12.95
C ILE A 200 20.78 9.51 -11.85
N PRO A 201 21.36 8.76 -10.91
CA PRO A 201 22.26 9.34 -9.92
C PRO A 201 23.42 10.02 -10.64
N ILE A 202 23.46 11.36 -10.60
CA ILE A 202 24.61 12.11 -11.09
C ILE A 202 25.74 11.80 -10.11
N GLN A 203 26.73 11.01 -10.54
CA GLN A 203 27.98 10.87 -9.81
C GLN A 203 28.58 12.27 -9.69
N LYS A 204 28.48 12.87 -8.50
CA LYS A 204 29.36 13.98 -8.16
C LYS A 204 30.75 13.39 -8.03
N CYS A 205 31.57 13.49 -9.07
CA CYS A 205 33.01 13.32 -8.94
C CYS A 205 33.45 14.25 -7.80
N LYS A 206 33.92 13.67 -6.70
CA LYS A 206 34.65 14.43 -5.69
C LYS A 206 35.93 14.91 -6.40
N SER A 207 36.03 16.23 -6.58
CA SER A 207 37.31 16.88 -6.89
C SER A 207 38.19 16.86 -5.65
#